data_AF-A0A1I3SKP9-F1
#
_entry.id   AF-A0A1I3SKP9-F1
#
_cell.length_a   1.000
_cell.length_b   1.000
_cell.length_c   1.000
_cell.angle_alpha   90.00
_cell.angle_beta   90.00
_cell.angle_gamma   90.00
#
_symmetry.space_group_name_H-M   'P 1'
#
loop_
_entity.id
_entity.type
_entity.pdbx_description
1 polymer ?
#
loop_
_entity_poly.entity_id
_entity_poly.type
_entity_poly.pdbx_seq_one_letter_code
_entity_poly.pdbx_strand_id
1 'polypeptide(L)'
;MKLTAPWLDADHAQRLMAIFAEAGEQAYFVGGCVRNSLLGVPVSDLDVSSSARPEKTMELARAAGLKAVPTGIEHGTVTVVVEDEPFEITTFRHDVETDGRRAVVAFSEHVEDDAHRRDFTMNALYAAADGEIIDPLGGLADLEARRVRFIDDADQRIREDYLRILRFFRFHAWYGDDTAGLDPEGLAACAANLAGLETLSRERVGAEMVKLLSAPEPDLALGAMDQSGVLNALLPGASTKAFFLLTSMEQAPDPIVRLAALGAFDVADLLRLSKSQTRQYAALRRYAEEAQSIAEIAYRDGAKMAFDVAILRAAFFEQLLPGGLQDEIKDGEEALFPLKAKDLMPDFDGPALGSMLRQLEQDWIDSGFALDRSALLARAKEA
;
A
#
# COMPACT_ATOMS: atom_id res chain seq x y z
N MET A 1 13.43 -19.30 -21.92
CA MET A 1 14.01 -18.05 -21.38
C MET A 1 14.66 -18.39 -20.05
N LYS A 2 15.77 -17.74 -19.66
CA LYS A 2 16.37 -17.92 -18.33
C LYS A 2 16.32 -16.61 -17.55
N LEU A 3 15.83 -16.68 -16.32
CA LEU A 3 15.88 -15.61 -15.35
C LEU A 3 17.26 -15.57 -14.70
N THR A 4 17.78 -14.36 -14.50
CA THR A 4 19.00 -14.12 -13.74
C THR A 4 18.69 -13.07 -12.68
N ALA A 5 18.90 -13.41 -11.41
CA ALA A 5 18.66 -12.49 -10.32
C ALA A 5 19.55 -12.80 -9.11
N PRO A 6 20.05 -11.80 -8.36
CA PRO A 6 20.92 -12.03 -7.21
C PRO A 6 20.31 -12.94 -6.14
N TRP A 7 19.00 -12.85 -5.91
CA TRP A 7 18.29 -13.71 -4.95
C TRP A 7 18.17 -15.16 -5.43
N LEU A 8 18.18 -15.39 -6.74
CA LEU A 8 18.10 -16.72 -7.31
C LEU A 8 19.43 -17.46 -7.10
N ASP A 9 20.55 -16.77 -7.32
CA ASP A 9 21.89 -17.34 -7.18
C ASP A 9 22.39 -17.40 -5.73
N ALA A 10 21.58 -16.95 -4.76
CA ALA A 10 21.97 -16.92 -3.35
C ALA A 10 22.07 -18.33 -2.75
N ASP A 11 23.09 -18.56 -1.93
CA ASP A 11 23.39 -19.89 -1.36
C ASP A 11 22.20 -20.46 -0.58
N HIS A 12 21.51 -19.64 0.22
CA HIS A 12 20.36 -20.06 1.01
C HIS A 12 19.16 -20.46 0.12
N ALA A 13 18.96 -19.78 -1.01
CA ALA A 13 17.87 -20.05 -1.95
C ALA A 13 18.17 -21.34 -2.74
N GLN A 14 19.40 -21.50 -3.23
CA GLN A 14 19.84 -22.72 -3.90
C GLN A 14 19.81 -23.93 -2.97
N ARG A 15 20.24 -23.76 -1.72
CA ARG A 15 20.19 -24.80 -0.68
C ARG A 15 18.76 -25.23 -0.40
N LEU A 16 17.80 -24.31 -0.34
CA LEU A 16 16.38 -24.66 -0.19
C LEU A 16 15.91 -25.50 -1.37
N MET A 17 16.15 -25.05 -2.60
CA MET A 17 15.67 -25.75 -3.79
C MET A 17 16.28 -27.15 -3.94
N ALA A 18 17.55 -27.30 -3.53
CA ALA A 18 18.25 -28.59 -3.56
C ALA A 18 17.54 -29.67 -2.74
N ILE A 19 16.94 -29.35 -1.58
CA ILE A 19 16.29 -30.36 -0.73
C ILE A 19 15.08 -31.01 -1.44
N PHE A 20 14.39 -30.26 -2.29
CA PHE A 20 13.27 -30.76 -3.09
C PHE A 20 13.78 -31.57 -4.28
N ALA A 21 14.80 -31.04 -4.99
CA ALA A 21 15.40 -31.72 -6.13
C ALA A 21 15.99 -33.09 -5.76
N GLU A 22 16.70 -33.19 -4.62
CA GLU A 22 17.26 -34.45 -4.10
C GLU A 22 16.17 -35.46 -3.72
N ALA A 23 14.98 -34.98 -3.34
CA ALA A 23 13.82 -35.81 -3.03
C ALA A 23 13.01 -36.20 -4.27
N GLY A 24 13.35 -35.68 -5.46
CA GLY A 24 12.57 -35.87 -6.69
C GLY A 24 11.26 -35.08 -6.73
N GLU A 25 11.12 -34.07 -5.88
CA GLU A 25 9.96 -33.18 -5.82
C GLU A 25 10.17 -31.98 -6.75
N GLN A 26 9.11 -31.52 -7.40
CA GLN A 26 9.12 -30.28 -8.14
C GLN A 26 9.08 -29.11 -7.16
N ALA A 27 9.92 -28.10 -7.37
CA ALA A 27 9.87 -26.84 -6.63
C ALA A 27 10.23 -25.70 -7.57
N TYR A 28 9.49 -24.61 -7.47
CA TYR A 28 9.67 -23.41 -8.28
C TYR A 28 9.49 -22.16 -7.43
N PHE A 29 10.35 -21.17 -7.63
CA PHE A 29 10.03 -19.81 -7.22
C PHE A 29 8.83 -19.32 -8.00
N VAL A 30 7.95 -18.54 -7.36
CA VAL A 30 6.68 -18.18 -7.99
C VAL A 30 6.19 -16.79 -7.61
N GLY A 31 5.41 -16.19 -8.51
CA GLY A 31 4.62 -15.00 -8.20
C GLY A 31 5.46 -13.72 -8.19
N GLY A 32 5.49 -13.03 -7.05
CA GLY A 32 6.07 -11.68 -6.94
C GLY A 32 7.55 -11.63 -7.31
N CYS A 33 8.35 -12.57 -6.82
CA CYS A 33 9.78 -12.61 -7.09
C CYS A 33 10.08 -12.81 -8.58
N VAL A 34 9.36 -13.71 -9.26
CA VAL A 34 9.56 -13.99 -10.68
C VAL A 34 9.11 -12.80 -11.52
N ARG A 35 7.87 -12.31 -11.33
CA ARG A 35 7.33 -11.14 -12.04
C ARG A 35 8.23 -9.93 -11.89
N ASN A 36 8.59 -9.59 -10.66
CA ASN A 36 9.36 -8.37 -10.38
C ASN A 36 10.76 -8.45 -10.99
N SER A 37 11.41 -9.61 -10.94
CA SER A 37 12.72 -9.82 -11.56
C SER A 37 12.67 -9.67 -13.08
N LEU A 38 11.63 -10.23 -13.73
CA LEU A 38 11.44 -10.10 -15.17
C LEU A 38 11.10 -8.66 -15.60
N LEU A 39 10.45 -7.88 -14.73
CA LEU A 39 10.16 -6.45 -14.97
C LEU A 39 11.29 -5.51 -14.54
N GLY A 40 12.36 -6.01 -13.92
CA GLY A 40 13.46 -5.19 -13.39
C GLY A 40 13.07 -4.30 -12.21
N VAL A 41 12.07 -4.71 -11.42
CA VAL A 41 11.61 -3.98 -10.21
C VAL A 41 12.02 -4.71 -8.93
N PRO A 42 12.11 -4.02 -7.76
CA PRO A 42 12.56 -4.64 -6.52
C PRO A 42 11.73 -5.86 -6.09
N VAL A 43 12.42 -6.89 -5.58
CA VAL A 43 11.80 -8.10 -5.00
C VAL A 43 11.83 -7.98 -3.48
N SER A 44 10.70 -8.23 -2.82
CA SER A 44 10.58 -8.18 -1.35
C SER A 44 10.51 -9.55 -0.69
N ASP A 45 9.84 -10.51 -1.33
CA ASP A 45 9.52 -11.81 -0.75
C ASP A 45 9.80 -12.93 -1.76
N LEU A 46 10.33 -14.06 -1.28
CA LEU A 46 10.67 -15.24 -2.08
C LEU A 46 9.70 -16.37 -1.75
N ASP A 47 8.65 -16.48 -2.55
CA ASP A 47 7.67 -17.57 -2.44
C ASP A 47 8.11 -18.75 -3.31
N VAL A 48 7.94 -19.96 -2.77
CA VAL A 48 8.18 -21.21 -3.48
C VAL A 48 6.89 -22.02 -3.53
N SER A 49 6.59 -22.59 -4.69
CA SER A 49 5.55 -23.58 -4.88
C SER A 49 6.16 -24.95 -5.17
N SER A 50 5.61 -26.02 -4.59
CA SER A 50 6.17 -27.37 -4.74
C SER A 50 5.11 -28.46 -4.86
N SER A 51 5.43 -29.59 -5.51
CA SER A 51 4.61 -30.81 -5.46
C SER A 51 4.60 -31.46 -4.07
N ALA A 52 5.60 -31.15 -3.23
CA ALA A 52 5.71 -31.71 -1.90
C ALA A 52 4.58 -31.20 -0.99
N ARG A 53 3.85 -32.14 -0.38
CA ARG A 53 2.83 -31.85 0.65
C ARG A 53 3.46 -31.25 1.91
N PRO A 54 2.70 -30.52 2.75
CA PRO A 54 3.25 -29.82 3.91
C PRO A 54 4.04 -30.73 4.87
N GLU A 55 3.55 -31.95 5.10
CA GLU A 55 4.22 -32.94 5.95
C GLU A 55 5.57 -33.34 5.35
N LYS A 56 5.62 -33.55 4.03
CA LYS A 56 6.84 -33.90 3.32
C LYS A 56 7.83 -32.72 3.30
N THR A 57 7.35 -31.50 3.05
CA THR A 57 8.16 -30.27 3.15
C THR A 57 8.82 -30.14 4.53
N MET A 58 8.07 -30.37 5.61
CA MET A 58 8.62 -30.36 6.96
C MET A 58 9.64 -31.49 7.20
N GLU A 59 9.40 -32.69 6.67
CA GLU A 59 10.32 -33.83 6.76
C GLU A 59 11.65 -33.51 6.05
N LEU A 60 11.59 -33.02 4.81
CA LEU A 60 12.75 -32.66 4.00
C LEU A 60 13.57 -31.54 4.67
N ALA A 61 12.90 -30.49 5.15
CA ALA A 61 13.56 -29.40 5.86
C ALA A 61 14.29 -29.91 7.13
N ARG A 62 13.64 -30.75 7.94
CA ARG A 62 14.27 -31.33 9.15
C ARG A 62 15.45 -32.23 8.81
N ALA A 63 15.34 -33.05 7.76
CA ALA A 63 16.44 -33.91 7.30
C ALA A 63 17.66 -33.08 6.85
N ALA A 64 17.43 -31.91 6.27
CA ALA A 64 18.47 -30.95 5.88
C ALA A 64 18.97 -30.04 7.03
N GLY A 65 18.49 -30.25 8.27
CA GLY A 65 18.84 -29.44 9.44
C GLY A 65 18.25 -28.02 9.43
N LEU A 66 17.21 -27.79 8.64
CA LEU A 66 16.52 -26.51 8.50
C LEU A 66 15.32 -26.43 9.45
N LYS A 67 15.00 -25.21 9.92
CA LYS A 67 13.83 -24.98 10.76
C LYS A 67 12.60 -24.85 9.87
N ALA A 68 11.58 -25.67 10.12
CA ALA A 68 10.27 -25.58 9.47
C ALA A 68 9.19 -25.15 10.47
N VAL A 69 8.36 -24.19 10.09
CA VAL A 69 7.27 -23.64 10.89
C VAL A 69 5.94 -23.79 10.11
N PRO A 70 4.91 -24.43 10.70
CA PRO A 70 3.63 -24.63 10.03
C PRO A 70 2.77 -23.36 10.09
N THR A 71 3.12 -22.36 9.29
CA THR A 71 2.50 -21.03 9.28
C THR A 71 1.12 -20.98 8.64
N GLY A 72 0.80 -21.94 7.75
CA GLY A 72 -0.49 -22.01 7.05
C GLY A 72 -0.83 -23.42 6.56
N ILE A 73 -0.63 -24.43 7.42
CA ILE A 73 -0.68 -25.84 7.02
C ILE A 73 -2.02 -26.27 6.41
N GLU A 74 -3.15 -25.71 6.90
CA GLU A 74 -4.50 -25.95 6.36
C GLU A 74 -4.65 -25.51 4.91
N HIS A 75 -3.80 -24.56 4.48
CA HIS A 75 -3.75 -24.04 3.12
C HIS A 75 -2.55 -24.59 2.35
N GLY A 76 -1.73 -25.45 2.95
CA GLY A 76 -0.57 -26.04 2.27
C GLY A 76 0.72 -25.25 2.40
N THR A 77 0.78 -24.23 3.26
CA THR A 77 1.97 -23.37 3.41
C THR A 77 2.80 -23.74 4.65
N VAL A 78 4.10 -23.92 4.44
CA VAL A 78 5.12 -24.14 5.48
C VAL A 78 6.22 -23.11 5.28
N THR A 79 6.60 -22.40 6.34
CA THR A 79 7.76 -21.51 6.29
C THR A 79 9.02 -22.31 6.65
N VAL A 80 10.02 -22.33 5.78
CA VAL A 80 11.35 -22.91 6.05
C VAL A 80 12.35 -21.79 6.19
N VAL A 81 13.14 -21.81 7.25
CA VAL A 81 14.18 -20.81 7.51
C VAL A 81 15.54 -21.39 7.10
N VAL A 82 16.20 -20.71 6.17
CA VAL A 82 17.56 -21.04 5.71
C VAL A 82 18.44 -19.83 5.98
N GLU A 83 19.44 -19.98 6.85
CA GLU A 83 20.41 -18.90 7.16
C GLU A 83 19.73 -17.60 7.62
N ASP A 84 18.76 -17.74 8.54
CA ASP A 84 17.92 -16.65 9.07
C ASP A 84 16.97 -15.99 8.06
N GLU A 85 16.92 -16.47 6.82
CA GLU A 85 15.97 -16.03 5.80
C GLU A 85 14.75 -16.96 5.72
N PRO A 86 13.52 -16.45 5.88
CA PRO A 86 12.30 -17.24 5.77
C PRO A 86 11.85 -17.38 4.31
N PHE A 87 11.50 -18.61 3.93
CA PHE A 87 10.87 -18.95 2.66
C PHE A 87 9.47 -19.50 2.90
N GLU A 88 8.46 -18.97 2.22
CA GLU A 88 7.12 -19.55 2.23
C GLU A 88 7.00 -20.60 1.13
N ILE A 89 6.90 -21.86 1.53
CA ILE A 89 6.71 -22.99 0.60
C ILE A 89 5.26 -23.42 0.64
N THR A 90 4.58 -23.32 -0.49
CA THR A 90 3.18 -23.70 -0.65
C THR A 90 3.05 -24.89 -1.59
N THR A 91 2.38 -25.95 -1.15
CA THR A 91 2.09 -27.10 -2.01
C THR A 91 1.19 -26.69 -3.18
N PHE A 92 1.45 -27.21 -4.39
CA PHE A 92 0.54 -27.05 -5.52
C PHE A 92 -0.86 -27.47 -5.12
N ARG A 93 -1.86 -26.73 -5.57
CA ARG A 93 -3.24 -26.94 -5.16
C ARG A 93 -4.18 -26.38 -6.20
N HIS A 94 -5.41 -26.86 -6.20
CA HIS A 94 -6.55 -26.20 -6.84
C HIS A 94 -7.61 -25.91 -5.78
N ASP A 95 -8.42 -24.89 -6.05
CA ASP A 95 -9.51 -24.49 -5.15
C ASP A 95 -10.75 -25.35 -5.50
N VAL A 96 -11.29 -26.09 -4.52
CA VAL A 96 -12.46 -26.98 -4.68
C VAL A 96 -13.76 -26.21 -4.41
N GLU A 97 -13.75 -25.41 -3.35
CA GLU A 97 -14.81 -24.45 -3.01
C GLU A 97 -14.14 -23.17 -2.54
N THR A 98 -14.65 -22.01 -2.96
CA THR A 98 -14.13 -20.71 -2.55
C THR A 98 -15.27 -19.76 -2.20
N ASP A 99 -15.16 -19.10 -1.04
CA ASP A 99 -16.02 -17.98 -0.62
C ASP A 99 -15.23 -16.67 -0.48
N GLY A 100 -14.13 -16.54 -1.23
CA GLY A 100 -13.22 -15.40 -1.18
C GLY A 100 -12.15 -15.55 -0.12
N ARG A 101 -12.50 -15.65 1.16
CA ARG A 101 -11.50 -15.78 2.26
C ARG A 101 -11.18 -17.24 2.57
N ARG A 102 -12.13 -18.14 2.42
CA ARG A 102 -11.96 -19.57 2.71
C ARG A 102 -12.01 -20.31 1.39
N ALA A 103 -10.87 -20.89 1.05
CA ALA A 103 -10.79 -21.88 0.01
C ALA A 103 -10.62 -23.26 0.67
N VAL A 104 -11.49 -24.21 0.32
CA VAL A 104 -11.20 -25.63 0.51
C VAL A 104 -10.27 -26.01 -0.61
N VAL A 105 -9.03 -26.37 -0.28
CA VAL A 105 -7.98 -26.67 -1.26
C VAL A 105 -7.77 -28.17 -1.36
N ALA A 106 -7.53 -28.64 -2.58
CA ALA A 106 -7.03 -29.98 -2.83
C ALA A 106 -5.61 -29.89 -3.38
N PHE A 107 -4.68 -30.58 -2.74
CA PHE A 107 -3.28 -30.59 -3.17
C PHE A 107 -3.13 -31.33 -4.51
N SER A 108 -2.22 -30.83 -5.34
CA SER A 108 -1.88 -31.35 -6.65
C SER A 108 -0.37 -31.66 -6.74
N GLU A 109 -0.02 -32.42 -7.76
CA GLU A 109 1.37 -32.69 -8.19
C GLU A 109 1.72 -31.93 -9.48
N HIS A 110 0.77 -31.16 -10.04
CA HIS A 110 0.90 -30.42 -11.29
C HIS A 110 0.97 -28.92 -11.03
N VAL A 111 1.97 -28.26 -11.62
CA VAL A 111 2.14 -26.79 -11.51
C VAL A 111 1.01 -26.03 -12.21
N GLU A 112 0.44 -26.63 -13.26
CA GLU A 112 -0.71 -26.12 -14.00
C GLU A 112 -1.90 -25.84 -13.06
N ASP A 113 -2.17 -26.73 -12.12
CA ASP A 113 -3.28 -26.57 -11.16
C ASP A 113 -3.03 -25.37 -10.23
N ASP A 114 -1.79 -25.14 -9.79
CA ASP A 114 -1.43 -23.94 -9.03
C ASP A 114 -1.49 -22.67 -9.88
N ALA A 115 -1.17 -22.77 -11.18
CA ALA A 115 -1.21 -21.64 -12.09
C ALA A 115 -2.66 -21.16 -12.28
N HIS A 116 -3.60 -22.08 -12.55
CA HIS A 116 -5.01 -21.75 -12.80
C HIS A 116 -5.71 -21.09 -11.59
N ARG A 117 -5.27 -21.36 -10.35
CA ARG A 117 -5.86 -20.73 -9.16
C ARG A 117 -5.35 -19.31 -8.87
N ARG A 118 -4.37 -18.79 -9.62
CA ARG A 118 -3.85 -17.42 -9.43
C ARG A 118 -4.78 -16.38 -10.04
N ASP A 119 -4.54 -15.13 -9.72
CA ASP A 119 -5.40 -14.03 -10.16
C ASP A 119 -5.10 -13.58 -11.60
N PHE A 120 -3.83 -13.28 -11.88
CA PHE A 120 -3.39 -12.71 -13.16
C PHE A 120 -2.33 -13.58 -13.82
N THR A 121 -2.32 -13.59 -15.16
CA THR A 121 -1.39 -14.37 -15.97
C THR A 121 0.07 -14.07 -15.62
N MET A 122 0.41 -12.79 -15.45
CA MET A 122 1.75 -12.35 -15.02
C MET A 122 2.17 -12.79 -13.61
N ASN A 123 1.22 -13.24 -12.78
CA ASN A 123 1.48 -13.77 -11.43
C ASN A 123 1.57 -15.30 -11.40
N ALA A 124 1.26 -15.98 -12.51
CA ALA A 124 1.38 -17.42 -12.72
C ALA A 124 2.64 -17.78 -13.52
N LEU A 125 3.73 -17.06 -13.23
CA LEU A 125 5.06 -17.33 -13.76
C LEU A 125 5.92 -17.96 -12.68
N TYR A 126 6.71 -18.94 -13.09
CA TYR A 126 7.50 -19.78 -12.21
C TYR A 126 8.96 -19.79 -12.68
N ALA A 127 9.89 -19.94 -11.75
CA ALA A 127 11.31 -20.10 -12.05
C ALA A 127 11.90 -21.31 -11.33
N ALA A 128 12.56 -22.19 -12.07
CA ALA A 128 13.38 -23.26 -11.51
C ALA A 128 14.65 -22.69 -10.85
N ALA A 129 15.33 -23.53 -10.07
CA ALA A 129 16.57 -23.15 -9.38
C ALA A 129 17.68 -22.68 -10.34
N ASP A 130 17.69 -23.17 -11.59
CA ASP A 130 18.67 -22.80 -12.62
C ASP A 130 18.23 -21.60 -13.49
N GLY A 131 17.12 -20.96 -13.09
CA GLY A 131 16.52 -19.82 -13.77
C GLY A 131 15.63 -20.15 -14.95
N GLU A 132 15.43 -21.43 -15.31
CA GLU A 132 14.44 -21.76 -16.35
C GLU A 132 13.06 -21.23 -15.96
N ILE A 133 12.43 -20.47 -16.86
CA ILE A 133 11.07 -19.97 -16.68
C ILE A 133 10.07 -21.02 -17.13
N ILE A 134 9.13 -21.34 -16.26
CA ILE A 134 7.96 -22.17 -16.55
C ILE A 134 6.75 -21.24 -16.61
N ASP A 135 6.06 -21.26 -17.75
CA ASP A 135 4.88 -20.44 -18.03
C ASP A 135 3.74 -21.34 -18.54
N PRO A 136 2.98 -21.98 -17.63
CA PRO A 136 1.94 -22.93 -18.02
C PRO A 136 0.78 -22.29 -18.78
N LEU A 137 0.58 -20.97 -18.64
CA LEU A 137 -0.61 -20.25 -19.10
C LEU A 137 -0.31 -19.20 -20.19
N GLY A 138 0.95 -19.07 -20.62
CA GLY A 138 1.36 -18.07 -21.63
C GLY A 138 1.34 -16.63 -21.11
N GLY A 139 1.57 -16.42 -19.80
CA GLY A 139 1.59 -15.11 -19.15
C GLY A 139 2.81 -14.24 -19.46
N LEU A 140 3.88 -14.78 -20.06
CA LEU A 140 5.06 -13.99 -20.43
C LEU A 140 4.73 -12.89 -21.44
N ALA A 141 3.87 -13.16 -22.42
CA ALA A 141 3.47 -12.15 -23.40
C ALA A 141 2.68 -10.99 -22.75
N ASP A 142 1.83 -11.30 -21.76
CA ASP A 142 1.12 -10.28 -20.99
C ASP A 142 2.08 -9.48 -20.11
N LEU A 143 3.06 -10.14 -19.49
CA LEU A 143 4.10 -9.49 -18.70
C LEU A 143 4.94 -8.52 -19.54
N GLU A 144 5.41 -8.95 -20.71
CA GLU A 144 6.19 -8.14 -21.65
C GLU A 144 5.38 -6.93 -22.15
N ALA A 145 4.10 -7.12 -22.39
CA ALA A 145 3.16 -6.07 -22.76
C ALA A 145 2.64 -5.26 -21.56
N ARG A 146 3.09 -5.56 -20.33
CA ARG A 146 2.62 -4.96 -19.07
C ARG A 146 1.09 -4.95 -18.94
N ARG A 147 0.45 -6.01 -19.42
CA ARG A 147 -1.01 -6.20 -19.41
C ARG A 147 -1.43 -7.02 -18.21
N VAL A 148 -2.17 -6.42 -17.29
CA VAL A 148 -2.76 -7.13 -16.15
C VAL A 148 -4.04 -7.82 -16.64
N ARG A 149 -3.95 -9.11 -16.97
CA ARG A 149 -5.07 -9.92 -17.47
C ARG A 149 -5.41 -11.05 -16.50
N PHE A 150 -6.70 -11.24 -16.24
CA PHE A 150 -7.18 -12.36 -15.43
C PHE A 150 -6.85 -13.70 -16.10
N ILE A 151 -6.61 -14.72 -15.28
CA ILE A 151 -6.49 -16.10 -15.76
C ILE A 151 -7.89 -16.61 -16.10
N ASP A 152 -8.04 -17.30 -17.23
CA ASP A 152 -9.32 -17.83 -17.72
C ASP A 152 -10.40 -16.72 -17.83
N ASP A 153 -11.59 -16.92 -17.25
CA ASP A 153 -12.72 -16.00 -17.34
C ASP A 153 -12.75 -14.99 -16.18
N ALA A 154 -12.58 -13.70 -16.49
CA ALA A 154 -12.49 -12.63 -15.50
C ALA A 154 -13.70 -12.54 -14.55
N ASP A 155 -14.92 -12.78 -15.04
CA ASP A 155 -16.14 -12.75 -14.22
C ASP A 155 -16.12 -13.88 -13.18
N GLN A 156 -15.85 -15.12 -13.59
CA GLN A 156 -15.69 -16.24 -12.68
C GLN A 156 -14.58 -15.99 -11.67
N ARG A 157 -13.40 -15.53 -12.11
CA ARG A 157 -12.30 -15.21 -11.20
C ARG A 157 -12.69 -14.17 -10.17
N ILE A 158 -13.45 -13.14 -10.54
CA ILE A 158 -13.89 -12.12 -9.60
C ILE A 158 -14.91 -12.69 -8.60
N ARG A 159 -15.84 -13.54 -9.04
CA ARG A 159 -16.83 -14.17 -8.15
C ARG A 159 -16.20 -15.11 -7.13
N GLU A 160 -15.07 -15.72 -7.45
CA GLU A 160 -14.30 -16.54 -6.50
C GLU A 160 -13.76 -15.72 -5.32
N ASP A 161 -13.34 -14.48 -5.55
CA ASP A 161 -12.92 -13.51 -4.52
C ASP A 161 -13.02 -12.08 -5.06
N TYR A 162 -14.03 -11.32 -4.63
CA TYR A 162 -14.27 -9.96 -5.13
C TYR A 162 -13.10 -9.00 -4.81
N LEU A 163 -12.18 -9.34 -3.90
CA LEU A 163 -10.96 -8.55 -3.67
C LEU A 163 -10.09 -8.45 -4.94
N ARG A 164 -10.24 -9.40 -5.87
CA ARG A 164 -9.54 -9.39 -7.16
C ARG A 164 -9.86 -8.15 -8.01
N ILE A 165 -11.01 -7.51 -7.81
CA ILE A 165 -11.33 -6.20 -8.42
C ILE A 165 -10.29 -5.16 -7.96
N LEU A 166 -10.12 -5.02 -6.65
CA LEU A 166 -9.13 -4.09 -6.08
C LEU A 166 -7.70 -4.43 -6.49
N ARG A 167 -7.38 -5.73 -6.52
CA ARG A 167 -6.06 -6.20 -6.97
C ARG A 167 -5.83 -5.85 -8.43
N PHE A 168 -6.81 -5.97 -9.33
CA PHE A 168 -6.68 -5.63 -10.74
C PHE A 168 -6.22 -4.18 -10.91
N PHE A 169 -6.90 -3.22 -10.27
CA PHE A 169 -6.49 -1.82 -10.31
C PHE A 169 -5.14 -1.58 -9.64
N ARG A 170 -4.86 -2.24 -8.51
CA ARG A 170 -3.55 -2.12 -7.84
C ARG A 170 -2.43 -2.62 -8.75
N PHE A 171 -2.56 -3.82 -9.30
CA PHE A 171 -1.53 -4.40 -10.16
C PHE A 171 -1.33 -3.55 -11.41
N HIS A 172 -2.40 -2.97 -11.97
CA HIS A 172 -2.26 -2.02 -13.06
C HIS A 172 -1.47 -0.77 -12.64
N ALA A 173 -1.81 -0.17 -11.50
CA ALA A 173 -1.09 1.00 -10.99
C ALA A 173 0.42 0.75 -10.73
N TRP A 174 0.79 -0.48 -10.36
CA TRP A 174 2.20 -0.83 -10.08
C TRP A 174 2.96 -1.36 -11.30
N TYR A 175 2.30 -2.08 -12.19
CA TYR A 175 2.96 -2.90 -13.23
C TYR A 175 2.35 -2.74 -14.61
N GLY A 176 1.23 -2.03 -14.74
CA GLY A 176 0.57 -1.75 -16.01
C GLY A 176 1.41 -0.88 -16.93
N ASP A 177 1.00 -0.82 -18.20
CA ASP A 177 1.38 0.23 -19.14
C ASP A 177 0.16 1.11 -19.42
N ASP A 178 0.19 2.33 -18.87
CA ASP A 178 -0.89 3.30 -19.01
C ASP A 178 -1.15 3.71 -20.46
N THR A 179 -0.14 3.59 -21.35
CA THR A 179 -0.30 3.93 -22.76
C THR A 179 -1.11 2.89 -23.52
N ALA A 180 -1.05 1.63 -23.09
CA ALA A 180 -1.84 0.52 -23.61
C ALA A 180 -3.24 0.45 -22.97
N GLY A 181 -3.42 1.07 -21.80
CA GLY A 181 -4.67 1.08 -21.04
C GLY A 181 -4.90 -0.20 -20.24
N LEU A 182 -6.01 -0.22 -19.48
CA LEU A 182 -6.42 -1.40 -18.74
C LEU A 182 -6.97 -2.47 -19.69
N ASP A 183 -6.83 -3.74 -19.29
CA ASP A 183 -7.46 -4.86 -19.99
C ASP A 183 -8.99 -4.67 -20.07
N PRO A 184 -9.59 -4.57 -21.27
CA PRO A 184 -11.01 -4.23 -21.40
C PRO A 184 -11.95 -5.28 -20.81
N GLU A 185 -11.61 -6.57 -20.93
CA GLU A 185 -12.41 -7.66 -20.39
C GLU A 185 -12.37 -7.66 -18.86
N GLY A 186 -11.19 -7.50 -18.26
CA GLY A 186 -11.02 -7.34 -16.82
C GLY A 186 -11.77 -6.13 -16.26
N LEU A 187 -11.71 -4.98 -16.94
CA LEU A 187 -12.43 -3.77 -16.53
C LEU A 187 -13.95 -3.97 -16.60
N ALA A 188 -14.45 -4.56 -17.68
CA ALA A 188 -15.88 -4.87 -17.83
C ALA A 188 -16.37 -5.83 -16.74
N ALA A 189 -15.59 -6.88 -16.44
CA ALA A 189 -15.92 -7.83 -15.38
C ALA A 189 -15.91 -7.16 -13.98
N CYS A 190 -14.99 -6.23 -13.73
CA CYS A 190 -14.98 -5.43 -12.50
C CYS A 190 -16.26 -4.60 -12.36
N ALA A 191 -16.66 -3.89 -13.43
CA ALA A 191 -17.87 -3.07 -13.44
C ALA A 191 -19.16 -3.90 -13.30
N ALA A 192 -19.18 -5.14 -13.80
CA ALA A 192 -20.33 -6.04 -13.67
C ALA A 192 -20.52 -6.61 -12.25
N ASN A 193 -19.47 -6.60 -11.42
CA ASN A 193 -19.44 -7.29 -10.12
C ASN A 193 -19.32 -6.35 -8.92
N LEU A 194 -19.65 -5.07 -9.07
CA LEU A 194 -19.58 -4.05 -8.00
C LEU A 194 -20.28 -4.46 -6.71
N ALA A 195 -21.46 -5.08 -6.81
CA ALA A 195 -22.26 -5.48 -5.65
C ALA A 195 -21.50 -6.47 -4.74
N GLY A 196 -20.59 -7.27 -5.29
CA GLY A 196 -19.78 -8.21 -4.52
C GLY A 196 -18.79 -7.53 -3.56
N LEU A 197 -18.41 -6.27 -3.82
CA LEU A 197 -17.48 -5.51 -2.97
C LEU A 197 -18.04 -5.31 -1.56
N GLU A 198 -19.36 -5.27 -1.38
CA GLU A 198 -20.00 -5.13 -0.06
C GLU A 198 -19.74 -6.33 0.87
N THR A 199 -19.42 -7.49 0.29
CA THR A 199 -19.14 -8.72 1.04
C THR A 199 -17.71 -8.77 1.60
N LEU A 200 -16.84 -7.86 1.15
CA LEU A 200 -15.44 -7.86 1.53
C LEU A 200 -15.22 -7.32 2.95
N SER A 201 -14.24 -7.89 3.64
CA SER A 201 -13.73 -7.34 4.89
C SER A 201 -13.11 -5.96 4.64
N ARG A 202 -13.45 -5.01 5.51
CA ARG A 202 -12.96 -3.62 5.45
C ARG A 202 -11.45 -3.54 5.64
N GLU A 203 -10.86 -4.45 6.41
CA GLU A 203 -9.40 -4.59 6.58
C GLU A 203 -8.72 -4.97 5.26
N ARG A 204 -9.28 -5.92 4.51
CA ARG A 204 -8.72 -6.33 3.20
C ARG A 204 -8.85 -5.19 2.18
N VAL A 205 -10.01 -4.54 2.15
CA VAL A 205 -10.25 -3.36 1.30
C VAL A 205 -9.24 -2.25 1.62
N GLY A 206 -9.10 -1.89 2.89
CA GLY A 206 -8.15 -0.87 3.34
C GLY A 206 -6.70 -1.18 2.98
N ALA A 207 -6.27 -2.43 3.17
CA ALA A 207 -4.92 -2.86 2.81
C ALA A 207 -4.66 -2.74 1.30
N GLU A 208 -5.63 -3.11 0.45
CA GLU A 208 -5.49 -2.97 -1.00
C GLU A 208 -5.55 -1.50 -1.45
N MET A 209 -6.45 -0.70 -0.88
CA MET A 209 -6.54 0.74 -1.16
C MET A 209 -5.25 1.48 -0.80
N VAL A 210 -4.66 1.19 0.37
CA VAL A 210 -3.38 1.80 0.75
C VAL A 210 -2.28 1.40 -0.22
N LYS A 211 -2.17 0.13 -0.60
CA LYS A 211 -1.16 -0.32 -1.58
C LYS A 211 -1.35 0.31 -2.96
N LEU A 212 -2.59 0.45 -3.40
CA LEU A 212 -2.92 1.09 -4.68
C LEU A 212 -2.57 2.58 -4.66
N LEU A 213 -2.91 3.31 -3.58
CA LEU A 213 -2.56 4.72 -3.43
C LEU A 213 -1.07 4.95 -3.16
N SER A 214 -0.30 3.91 -2.84
CA SER A 214 1.16 3.96 -2.74
C SER A 214 1.89 3.73 -4.06
N ALA A 215 1.19 3.33 -5.13
CA ALA A 215 1.83 3.12 -6.44
C ALA A 215 2.41 4.44 -6.98
N PRO A 216 3.50 4.44 -7.77
CA PRO A 216 4.08 5.67 -8.29
C PRO A 216 3.08 6.52 -9.10
N GLU A 217 2.40 5.89 -10.07
CA GLU A 217 1.48 6.54 -11.02
C GLU A 217 0.13 5.80 -11.02
N PRO A 218 -0.73 6.03 -10.02
CA PRO A 218 -2.00 5.33 -9.88
C PRO A 218 -3.15 5.97 -10.69
N ASP A 219 -2.90 7.08 -11.37
CA ASP A 219 -3.90 7.99 -11.94
C ASP A 219 -4.86 7.27 -12.90
N LEU A 220 -4.34 6.49 -13.85
CA LEU A 220 -5.20 5.76 -14.79
C LEU A 220 -6.06 4.70 -14.10
N ALA A 221 -5.49 3.97 -13.14
CA ALA A 221 -6.22 2.98 -12.36
C ALA A 221 -7.34 3.63 -11.52
N LEU A 222 -7.05 4.75 -10.84
CA LEU A 222 -8.06 5.50 -10.06
C LEU A 222 -9.14 6.08 -10.95
N GLY A 223 -8.77 6.67 -12.08
CA GLY A 223 -9.72 7.18 -13.07
C GLY A 223 -10.65 6.08 -13.59
N ALA A 224 -10.12 4.89 -13.86
CA ALA A 224 -10.91 3.73 -14.25
C ALA A 224 -11.82 3.23 -13.11
N MET A 225 -11.36 3.25 -11.85
CA MET A 225 -12.21 2.92 -10.69
C MET A 225 -13.36 3.92 -10.51
N ASP A 226 -13.11 5.21 -10.74
CA ASP A 226 -14.13 6.26 -10.66
C ASP A 226 -15.18 6.09 -11.77
N GLN A 227 -14.73 5.95 -13.02
CA GLN A 227 -15.63 5.78 -14.18
C GLN A 227 -16.44 4.48 -14.14
N SER A 228 -15.87 3.39 -13.61
CA SER A 228 -16.56 2.11 -13.48
C SER A 228 -17.48 2.02 -12.25
N GLY A 229 -17.44 3.01 -11.36
CA GLY A 229 -18.21 3.02 -10.11
C GLY A 229 -17.60 2.21 -8.96
N VAL A 230 -16.46 1.54 -9.18
CA VAL A 230 -15.71 0.80 -8.14
C VAL A 230 -15.31 1.72 -7.01
N LEU A 231 -14.81 2.92 -7.33
CA LEU A 231 -14.34 3.88 -6.33
C LEU A 231 -15.49 4.31 -5.41
N ASN A 232 -16.64 4.69 -5.99
CA ASN A 232 -17.80 5.12 -5.22
C ASN A 232 -18.46 3.97 -4.42
N ALA A 233 -18.38 2.72 -4.90
CA ALA A 233 -18.85 1.56 -4.15
C ALA A 233 -18.03 1.31 -2.87
N LEU A 234 -16.72 1.61 -2.91
CA LEU A 234 -15.81 1.44 -1.78
C LEU A 234 -15.77 2.67 -0.85
N LEU A 235 -15.78 3.86 -1.44
CA LEU A 235 -15.68 5.15 -0.78
C LEU A 235 -16.81 6.06 -1.31
N PRO A 236 -18.02 5.96 -0.74
CA PRO A 236 -19.15 6.76 -1.19
C PRO A 236 -18.85 8.26 -1.17
N GLY A 237 -19.08 8.94 -2.30
CA GLY A 237 -18.81 10.37 -2.46
C GLY A 237 -17.36 10.73 -2.81
N ALA A 238 -16.51 9.74 -3.09
CA ALA A 238 -15.16 9.99 -3.58
C ALA A 238 -15.14 10.72 -4.94
N SER A 239 -14.11 11.52 -5.16
CA SER A 239 -13.86 12.20 -6.43
C SER A 239 -12.37 12.21 -6.76
N THR A 240 -12.04 11.92 -8.02
CA THR A 240 -10.65 11.94 -8.52
C THR A 240 -10.16 13.34 -8.94
N LYS A 241 -11.02 14.36 -8.92
CA LYS A 241 -10.68 15.70 -9.44
C LYS A 241 -9.47 16.33 -8.74
N ALA A 242 -9.53 16.42 -7.41
CA ALA A 242 -8.42 16.96 -6.62
C ALA A 242 -7.23 16.01 -6.57
N PHE A 243 -7.48 14.70 -6.67
CA PHE A 243 -6.43 13.69 -6.69
C PHE A 243 -5.44 13.91 -7.83
N PHE A 244 -5.91 14.09 -9.08
CA PHE A 244 -5.03 14.29 -10.24
C PHE A 244 -4.21 15.58 -10.17
N LEU A 245 -4.73 16.62 -9.52
CA LEU A 245 -3.95 17.84 -9.28
C LEU A 245 -2.90 17.60 -8.19
N LEU A 246 -3.28 16.90 -7.12
CA LEU A 246 -2.37 16.59 -6.02
C LEU A 246 -1.17 15.76 -6.49
N THR A 247 -1.39 14.71 -7.29
CA THR A 247 -0.31 13.83 -7.78
C THR A 247 0.71 14.58 -8.64
N SER A 248 0.28 15.62 -9.37
CA SER A 248 1.19 16.48 -10.14
C SER A 248 2.09 17.39 -9.29
N MET A 249 1.77 17.56 -8.01
CA MET A 249 2.45 18.48 -7.08
C MET A 249 3.21 17.77 -5.95
N GLU A 250 2.95 16.48 -5.73
CA GLU A 250 3.59 15.75 -4.64
C GLU A 250 5.08 15.49 -4.90
N GLN A 251 5.88 15.42 -3.84
CA GLN A 251 7.30 15.09 -3.96
C GLN A 251 7.56 13.58 -3.89
N ALA A 252 6.72 12.87 -3.15
CA ALA A 252 6.77 11.43 -2.98
C ALA A 252 5.36 10.89 -2.70
N PRO A 253 5.03 9.67 -3.15
CA PRO A 253 3.74 9.05 -2.86
C PRO A 253 3.49 8.91 -1.36
N ASP A 254 2.41 9.51 -0.88
CA ASP A 254 1.85 9.23 0.45
C ASP A 254 0.39 8.78 0.30
N PRO A 255 0.06 7.51 0.62
CA PRO A 255 -1.27 6.97 0.39
C PRO A 255 -2.35 7.67 1.21
N ILE A 256 -2.00 8.26 2.36
CA ILE A 256 -2.96 8.93 3.24
C ILE A 256 -3.26 10.35 2.76
N VAL A 257 -2.25 11.05 2.25
CA VAL A 257 -2.41 12.36 1.59
C VAL A 257 -3.26 12.21 0.34
N ARG A 258 -2.93 11.23 -0.50
CA ARG A 258 -3.70 10.85 -1.69
C ARG A 258 -5.14 10.43 -1.35
N LEU A 259 -5.36 9.66 -0.28
CA LEU A 259 -6.71 9.33 0.20
C LEU A 259 -7.48 10.58 0.66
N ALA A 260 -6.82 11.53 1.33
CA ALA A 260 -7.43 12.78 1.76
C ALA A 260 -7.90 13.64 0.57
N ALA A 261 -7.21 13.57 -0.57
CA ALA A 261 -7.61 14.25 -1.80
C ALA A 261 -8.88 13.65 -2.44
N LEU A 262 -9.15 12.36 -2.21
CA LEU A 262 -10.34 11.69 -2.77
C LEU A 262 -11.64 12.12 -2.10
N GLY A 263 -11.59 12.59 -0.85
CA GLY A 263 -12.77 13.03 -0.12
C GLY A 263 -12.65 12.92 1.40
N ALA A 264 -13.77 13.13 2.08
CA ALA A 264 -13.93 13.01 3.53
C ALA A 264 -14.70 11.73 3.87
N PHE A 265 -14.06 10.81 4.61
CA PHE A 265 -14.59 9.47 4.89
C PHE A 265 -14.35 9.08 6.35
N ASP A 266 -15.21 8.21 6.88
CA ASP A 266 -14.88 7.45 8.09
C ASP A 266 -13.90 6.32 7.75
N VAL A 267 -12.62 6.67 7.67
CA VAL A 267 -11.55 5.72 7.29
C VAL A 267 -11.32 4.63 8.33
N ALA A 268 -11.75 4.84 9.59
CA ALA A 268 -11.64 3.84 10.64
C ALA A 268 -12.69 2.74 10.46
N ASP A 269 -13.88 3.09 9.98
CA ASP A 269 -14.93 2.12 9.68
C ASP A 269 -14.80 1.51 8.28
N LEU A 270 -14.63 2.35 7.25
CA LEU A 270 -14.64 1.91 5.84
C LEU A 270 -13.37 1.16 5.43
N LEU A 271 -12.22 1.51 5.99
CA LEU A 271 -10.92 0.95 5.58
C LEU A 271 -10.14 0.33 6.74
N ARG A 272 -10.61 0.45 7.99
CA ARG A 272 -9.93 -0.09 9.18
C ARG A 272 -8.44 0.29 9.25
N LEU A 273 -8.13 1.54 8.88
CA LEU A 273 -6.75 2.04 8.89
C LEU A 273 -6.14 1.99 10.29
N SER A 274 -4.80 1.91 10.35
CA SER A 274 -4.09 1.96 11.62
C SER A 274 -4.34 3.28 12.35
N LYS A 275 -4.19 3.30 13.69
CA LYS A 275 -4.37 4.53 14.49
C LYS A 275 -3.51 5.69 14.00
N SER A 276 -2.29 5.42 13.53
CA SER A 276 -1.39 6.44 12.99
C SER A 276 -1.93 7.03 11.69
N GLN A 277 -2.34 6.17 10.75
CA GLN A 277 -2.92 6.59 9.47
C GLN A 277 -4.23 7.35 9.67
N THR A 278 -5.12 6.89 10.54
CA THR A 278 -6.38 7.59 10.85
C THR A 278 -6.12 8.98 11.44
N ARG A 279 -5.12 9.12 12.33
CA ARG A 279 -4.74 10.43 12.89
C ARG A 279 -4.17 11.35 11.81
N GLN A 280 -3.30 10.84 10.94
CA GLN A 280 -2.74 11.61 9.83
C GLN A 280 -3.85 12.09 8.89
N TYR A 281 -4.75 11.19 8.47
CA TYR A 281 -5.90 11.52 7.63
C TYR A 281 -6.77 12.61 8.25
N ALA A 282 -7.11 12.48 9.54
CA ALA A 282 -7.91 13.47 10.25
C ALA A 282 -7.21 14.84 10.33
N ALA A 283 -5.90 14.87 10.57
CA ALA A 283 -5.13 16.11 10.60
C ALA A 283 -5.10 16.79 9.22
N LEU A 284 -4.85 16.03 8.15
CA LEU A 284 -4.85 16.53 6.77
C LEU A 284 -6.21 17.14 6.38
N ARG A 285 -7.31 16.41 6.63
CA ARG A 285 -8.66 16.88 6.32
C ARG A 285 -9.02 18.12 7.12
N ARG A 286 -8.69 18.15 8.41
CA ARG A 286 -8.91 19.31 9.28
C ARG A 286 -8.15 20.53 8.76
N TYR A 287 -6.84 20.42 8.55
CA TYR A 287 -6.04 21.55 8.09
C TYR A 287 -6.38 22.00 6.66
N ALA A 288 -6.81 21.08 5.79
CA ALA A 288 -7.23 21.45 4.44
C ALA A 288 -8.50 22.34 4.43
N GLU A 289 -9.32 22.28 5.49
CA GLU A 289 -10.58 23.03 5.61
C GLU A 289 -10.47 24.26 6.54
N GLU A 290 -9.53 24.25 7.47
CA GLU A 290 -9.30 25.35 8.42
C GLU A 290 -8.36 26.44 7.87
N ALA A 291 -8.32 27.60 8.53
CA ALA A 291 -7.67 28.82 8.04
C ALA A 291 -6.22 29.04 8.53
N GLN A 292 -5.62 28.10 9.26
CA GLN A 292 -4.23 28.24 9.73
C GLN A 292 -3.28 28.43 8.55
N SER A 293 -2.24 29.25 8.76
CA SER A 293 -1.16 29.43 7.77
C SER A 293 -0.34 28.14 7.62
N ILE A 294 0.39 28.02 6.50
CA ILE A 294 1.28 26.87 6.32
C ILE A 294 2.42 26.93 7.34
N ALA A 295 2.89 28.13 7.67
CA ALA A 295 3.89 28.35 8.71
C ALA A 295 3.44 27.85 10.10
N GLU A 296 2.18 28.10 10.49
CA GLU A 296 1.63 27.56 11.74
C GLU A 296 1.60 26.04 11.72
N ILE A 297 1.17 25.43 10.62
CA ILE A 297 1.12 23.97 10.50
C ILE A 297 2.54 23.39 10.58
N ALA A 298 3.53 24.02 9.95
CA ALA A 298 4.93 23.61 10.04
C ALA A 298 5.45 23.68 11.48
N TYR A 299 5.12 24.75 12.22
CA TYR A 299 5.47 24.88 13.64
C TYR A 299 4.84 23.78 14.51
N ARG A 300 3.56 23.43 14.28
CA ARG A 300 2.81 22.49 15.13
C ARG A 300 3.05 21.01 14.78
N ASP A 301 3.11 20.69 13.49
CA ASP A 301 3.10 19.30 12.99
C ASP A 301 4.23 18.99 11.99
N GLY A 302 5.15 19.95 11.77
CA GLY A 302 6.38 19.76 10.99
C GLY A 302 6.23 20.04 9.49
N ALA A 303 7.37 20.18 8.82
CA ALA A 303 7.45 20.59 7.42
C ALA A 303 6.71 19.68 6.44
N LYS A 304 6.74 18.35 6.67
CA LYS A 304 6.03 17.39 5.81
C LYS A 304 4.52 17.62 5.84
N MET A 305 3.91 17.74 7.03
CA MET A 305 2.47 17.98 7.16
C MET A 305 2.08 19.31 6.51
N ALA A 306 2.90 20.35 6.72
CA ALA A 306 2.68 21.67 6.12
C ALA A 306 2.69 21.61 4.58
N PHE A 307 3.65 20.91 3.99
CA PHE A 307 3.72 20.69 2.55
C PHE A 307 2.52 19.86 2.03
N ASP A 308 2.19 18.75 2.69
CA ASP A 308 1.07 17.88 2.33
C ASP A 308 -0.28 18.65 2.35
N VAL A 309 -0.48 19.52 3.34
CA VAL A 309 -1.66 20.38 3.42
C VAL A 309 -1.64 21.45 2.32
N ALA A 310 -0.49 22.04 2.02
CA ALA A 310 -0.38 23.05 0.97
C ALA A 310 -0.79 22.48 -0.40
N ILE A 311 -0.32 21.27 -0.75
CA ILE A 311 -0.73 20.60 -2.00
C ILE A 311 -2.19 20.17 -1.98
N LEU A 312 -2.73 19.73 -0.84
CA LEU A 312 -4.17 19.42 -0.70
C LEU A 312 -5.04 20.65 -0.92
N ARG A 313 -4.72 21.78 -0.28
CA ARG A 313 -5.44 23.05 -0.45
C ARG A 313 -5.34 23.51 -1.91
N ALA A 314 -4.15 23.53 -2.49
CA ALA A 314 -3.95 23.88 -3.89
C ALA A 314 -4.79 23.01 -4.84
N ALA A 315 -4.85 21.70 -4.60
CA ALA A 315 -5.65 20.78 -5.38
C ALA A 315 -7.16 21.00 -5.20
N PHE A 316 -7.66 21.22 -3.98
CA PHE A 316 -9.08 21.48 -3.72
C PHE A 316 -9.56 22.80 -4.31
N PHE A 317 -8.71 23.82 -4.33
CA PHE A 317 -9.05 25.13 -4.87
C PHE A 317 -8.62 25.35 -6.32
N GLU A 318 -8.00 24.34 -6.96
CA GLU A 318 -7.49 24.40 -8.34
C GLU A 318 -6.52 25.57 -8.54
N GLN A 319 -5.61 25.75 -7.58
CA GLN A 319 -4.62 26.82 -7.54
C GLN A 319 -3.19 26.27 -7.68
N LEU A 320 -2.28 27.13 -8.12
CA LEU A 320 -0.85 26.84 -8.09
C LEU A 320 -0.32 26.95 -6.65
N LEU A 321 0.74 26.20 -6.36
CA LEU A 321 1.45 26.37 -5.10
C LEU A 321 2.04 27.79 -4.99
N PRO A 322 2.00 28.41 -3.80
CA PRO A 322 2.64 29.69 -3.57
C PRO A 322 4.15 29.64 -3.83
N GLY A 323 4.71 30.63 -4.52
CA GLY A 323 6.15 30.67 -4.83
C GLY A 323 7.07 30.74 -3.60
N GLY A 324 6.58 31.26 -2.47
CA GLY A 324 7.31 31.33 -1.20
C GLY A 324 7.02 30.18 -0.23
N LEU A 325 6.37 29.10 -0.68
CA LEU A 325 5.92 27.99 0.18
C LEU A 325 7.06 27.38 1.01
N GLN A 326 8.24 27.18 0.41
CA GLN A 326 9.38 26.57 1.09
C GLN A 326 9.93 27.48 2.20
N ASP A 327 9.97 28.79 1.96
CA ASP A 327 10.40 29.77 2.97
C ASP A 327 9.38 29.83 4.11
N GLU A 328 8.07 29.84 3.81
CA GLU A 328 7.01 29.82 4.82
C GLU A 328 7.06 28.56 5.71
N ILE A 329 7.28 27.38 5.10
CA ILE A 329 7.46 26.13 5.83
C ILE A 329 8.69 26.20 6.75
N LYS A 330 9.81 26.68 6.21
CA LYS A 330 11.06 26.80 6.95
C LYS A 330 10.93 27.76 8.13
N ASP A 331 10.29 28.92 7.93
CA ASP A 331 10.06 29.92 8.97
C ASP A 331 9.28 29.30 10.14
N GLY A 332 8.25 28.51 9.85
CA GLY A 332 7.48 27.79 10.88
C GLY A 332 8.27 26.68 11.57
N GLU A 333 9.08 25.91 10.83
CA GLU A 333 9.90 24.82 11.39
C GLU A 333 11.02 25.33 12.31
N GLU A 334 11.62 26.48 11.98
CA GLU A 334 12.67 27.11 12.78
C GLU A 334 12.10 27.96 13.94
N ALA A 335 10.79 28.21 13.98
CA ALA A 335 10.15 29.07 14.96
C ALA A 335 10.22 28.48 16.38
N LEU A 336 10.60 29.31 17.35
CA LEU A 336 10.67 28.96 18.77
C LEU A 336 9.87 29.94 19.61
N PHE A 337 8.80 29.46 20.25
CA PHE A 337 7.97 30.30 21.11
C PHE A 337 8.81 30.88 22.28
N PRO A 338 8.87 32.21 22.43
CA PRO A 338 9.85 32.86 23.30
C PRO A 338 9.50 32.86 24.81
N LEU A 339 8.33 32.31 25.18
CA LEU A 339 7.88 32.25 26.58
C LEU A 339 7.86 30.83 27.13
N LYS A 340 8.12 30.74 28.44
CA LYS A 340 7.95 29.53 29.25
C LYS A 340 6.97 29.81 30.38
N ALA A 341 6.37 28.75 30.92
CA ALA A 341 5.43 28.84 32.05
C ALA A 341 5.94 29.71 33.21
N LYS A 342 7.22 29.59 33.56
CA LYS A 342 7.87 30.37 34.62
C LYS A 342 7.85 31.89 34.40
N ASP A 343 7.69 32.34 33.15
CA ASP A 343 7.70 33.76 32.81
C ASP A 343 6.36 34.45 33.14
N LEU A 344 5.31 33.66 33.35
CA LEU A 344 3.96 34.12 33.71
C LEU A 344 3.60 33.82 35.19
N MET A 345 4.50 33.16 35.91
CA MET A 345 4.32 32.87 37.33
C MET A 345 4.90 34.00 38.19
N PRO A 346 4.29 34.30 39.35
CA PRO A 346 3.12 33.65 39.95
C PRO A 346 1.77 34.23 39.49
N ASP A 347 1.77 35.21 38.59
CA ASP A 347 0.57 35.96 38.19
C ASP A 347 -0.52 35.05 37.61
N PHE A 348 -0.12 33.96 36.94
CA PHE A 348 -1.00 32.88 36.50
C PHE A 348 -0.56 31.53 37.08
N ASP A 349 -1.52 30.69 37.48
CA ASP A 349 -1.30 29.31 37.90
C ASP A 349 -2.34 28.32 37.33
N GLY A 350 -2.07 27.03 37.50
CA GLY A 350 -3.01 25.95 37.17
C GLY A 350 -3.57 26.02 35.73
N PRO A 351 -4.89 25.79 35.53
CA PRO A 351 -5.53 25.88 34.22
C PRO A 351 -5.48 27.27 33.56
N ALA A 352 -5.39 28.35 34.36
CA ALA A 352 -5.31 29.71 33.86
C ALA A 352 -3.96 29.97 33.18
N LEU A 353 -2.86 29.49 33.77
CA LEU A 353 -1.52 29.54 33.17
C LEU A 353 -1.46 28.83 31.82
N GLY A 354 -2.02 27.62 31.73
CA GLY A 354 -2.06 26.87 30.48
C GLY A 354 -2.89 27.56 29.39
N SER A 355 -3.98 28.24 29.77
CA SER A 355 -4.83 28.98 28.83
C SER A 355 -4.14 30.27 28.35
N MET A 356 -3.47 30.99 29.26
CA MET A 356 -2.70 32.19 28.91
C MET A 356 -1.53 31.86 27.98
N LEU A 357 -0.79 30.79 28.26
CA LEU A 357 0.30 30.34 27.36
C LEU A 357 -0.20 30.04 25.95
N ARG A 358 -1.33 29.33 25.82
CA ARG A 358 -1.93 29.02 24.51
C ARG A 358 -2.38 30.29 23.78
N GLN A 359 -2.96 31.25 24.50
CA GLN A 359 -3.38 32.52 23.91
C GLN A 359 -2.16 33.30 23.40
N LEU A 360 -1.10 33.44 24.21
CA LEU A 360 0.11 34.14 23.81
C LEU A 360 0.87 33.45 22.69
N GLU A 361 0.86 32.11 22.66
CA GLU A 361 1.41 31.33 21.55
C GLU A 361 0.63 31.61 20.26
N GLN A 362 -0.71 31.65 20.32
CA GLN A 362 -1.52 31.99 19.15
C GLN A 362 -1.30 33.44 18.71
N ASP A 363 -1.25 34.39 19.64
CA ASP A 363 -0.94 35.79 19.35
C ASP A 363 0.42 35.96 18.65
N TRP A 364 1.41 35.17 19.06
CA TRP A 364 2.73 35.12 18.43
C TRP A 364 2.67 34.52 17.03
N ILE A 365 1.95 33.41 16.83
CA ILE A 365 1.72 32.80 15.52
C ILE A 365 0.99 33.77 14.58
N ASP A 366 -0.09 34.41 15.03
CA ASP A 366 -0.90 35.36 14.26
C ASP A 366 -0.10 36.60 13.85
N SER A 367 0.97 36.92 14.59
CA SER A 367 1.92 37.98 14.25
C SER A 367 2.95 37.58 13.18
N GLY A 368 2.87 36.35 12.64
CA GLY A 368 3.91 35.78 11.78
C GLY A 368 5.21 35.53 12.53
N PHE A 369 5.11 35.08 13.78
CA PHE A 369 6.24 34.83 14.70
C PHE A 369 7.07 36.06 15.08
N ALA A 370 6.56 37.28 14.84
CA ALA A 370 7.31 38.52 15.01
C ALA A 370 7.31 39.07 16.46
N LEU A 371 6.33 38.73 17.29
CA LEU A 371 6.26 39.24 18.67
C LEU A 371 7.41 38.70 19.52
N ASP A 372 8.19 39.61 20.12
CA ASP A 372 9.24 39.25 21.05
C ASP A 372 8.70 38.94 22.45
N ARG A 373 9.60 38.44 23.31
CA ARG A 373 9.28 38.09 24.70
C ARG A 373 8.67 39.27 25.48
N SER A 374 9.15 40.48 25.27
CA SER A 374 8.69 41.66 26.01
C SER A 374 7.28 42.06 25.60
N ALA A 375 6.98 42.01 24.30
CA ALA A 375 5.67 42.31 23.75
C ALA A 375 4.62 41.30 24.24
N LEU A 376 4.95 40.01 24.29
CA LEU A 376 4.04 38.98 24.79
C LEU A 376 3.78 39.10 26.30
N LEU A 377 4.81 39.42 27.09
CA LEU A 377 4.63 39.68 28.53
C LEU A 377 3.80 40.94 28.81
N ALA A 378 3.86 41.95 27.95
CA ALA A 378 2.99 43.12 28.07
C ALA A 378 1.52 42.72 27.86
N ARG A 379 1.22 41.95 26.80
CA ARG A 379 -0.14 41.43 26.55
C ARG A 379 -0.67 40.58 27.70
N ALA A 380 0.18 39.74 28.29
CA ALA A 380 -0.20 38.90 29.43
C ALA A 380 -0.64 39.70 30.66
N LYS A 381 -0.15 40.95 30.82
CA LYS A 381 -0.51 41.84 31.94
C LYS A 381 -1.80 42.64 31.69
N GLU A 382 -2.22 42.73 30.43
CA GLU A 382 -3.43 43.45 30.01
C GLU A 382 -4.68 42.56 30.02
N ALA A 383 -4.49 41.24 30.05
CA ALA A 383 -5.52 40.21 30.13
C ALA A 383 -5.80 39.80 31.58
#